data_AF-A0A0R3F864-F1
#
_entry.id   AF-A0A0R3F864-F1
#
_cell.length_a   1.000
_cell.length_b   1.000
_cell.length_c   1.000
_cell.angle_alpha   90.00
_cell.angle_beta   90.00
_cell.angle_gamma   90.00
#
_symmetry.space_group_name_H-M   'P 1'
#
loop_
_entity.id
_entity.type
_entity.pdbx_description
1 polymer ?
#
loop_
_entity_poly.entity_id
_entity_poly.type
_entity_poly.pdbx_seq_one_letter_code
_entity_poly.pdbx_strand_id
1 'polypeptide(L)'
;MDATMIILVLLIATALAFDFTNGFHDTGNAMATSIATGALKPKTAVLLAGVLNLVGAFLSVEVAVTVTTSVIKVQDSKTGHLLPNITPSMGLTIIFAGLIGGILWNLLTWLFGIPSSSSHALFGGLIGAALAAIGLSGVKWDGILQKVIIPAFAAPLIAGLVAAAGTWLVYRITRNVVKKRREEGFRWGQIATASLVALSHGTNDAQKTMGVIALALITTGHLSGNVKETGLPFWIIASCAIAIGLGTYLGGWRVIRTLGKGLVEIESPQGLAAEASSAAIILSSSAAGMALSTTHVATGSILGSGVGKPGAEVRWAVAGRMVLAWLVTLPAAGIVGALSYWLSKGVGDLTTPMVGDLIIFALLVGLSGYMWWRAQQEKVDSSNVNADWDDSTNSVVPADVREAKTEASGESKDASKKDSANDTASV
;
A
#
# COMPACT_ATOMS: atom_id res chain seq x y z
N MET A 1 -20.33 -2.74 28.98
CA MET A 1 -19.18 -3.36 28.29
C MET A 1 -17.99 -3.25 29.21
N ASP A 2 -17.21 -4.32 29.36
CA ASP A 2 -15.93 -4.26 30.08
C ASP A 2 -14.91 -3.37 29.32
N ALA A 3 -13.95 -2.77 30.03
CA ALA A 3 -12.94 -1.88 29.44
C ALA A 3 -12.15 -2.57 28.31
N THR A 4 -11.82 -3.84 28.50
CA THR A 4 -11.15 -4.69 27.50
C THR A 4 -11.96 -4.78 26.19
N MET A 5 -13.29 -4.88 26.30
CA MET A 5 -14.17 -4.95 25.14
C MET A 5 -14.27 -3.62 24.40
N ILE A 6 -14.25 -2.49 25.12
CA ILE A 6 -14.22 -1.16 24.50
C ILE A 6 -12.95 -0.99 23.68
N ILE A 7 -11.79 -1.34 24.25
CA ILE A 7 -10.49 -1.27 23.56
C ILE A 7 -10.46 -2.20 22.35
N LEU A 8 -10.98 -3.42 22.47
CA LEU A 8 -11.07 -4.36 21.36
C LEU A 8 -11.89 -3.79 20.20
N VAL A 9 -13.06 -3.21 20.46
CA VAL A 9 -13.90 -2.60 19.43
C VAL A 9 -13.19 -1.42 18.76
N LEU A 10 -12.52 -0.56 19.54
CA LEU A 10 -11.74 0.56 19.01
C LEU A 10 -10.56 0.08 18.16
N LEU A 11 -9.88 -0.99 18.58
CA LEU A 11 -8.79 -1.60 17.82
C LEU A 11 -9.30 -2.13 16.49
N ILE A 12 -10.42 -2.87 16.48
CA ILE A 12 -11.03 -3.38 15.24
C ILE A 12 -11.41 -2.24 14.30
N ALA A 13 -12.05 -1.18 14.82
CA ALA A 13 -12.38 0.00 14.02
C ALA A 13 -11.12 0.67 13.45
N THR A 14 -10.06 0.76 14.25
CA THR A 14 -8.77 1.32 13.83
C THR A 14 -8.08 0.42 12.80
N ALA A 15 -8.23 -0.90 12.90
CA ALA A 15 -7.65 -1.85 11.94
C ALA A 15 -8.34 -1.73 10.58
N LEU A 16 -9.66 -1.60 10.57
CA LEU A 16 -10.41 -1.30 9.34
C LEU A 16 -10.04 0.07 8.76
N ALA A 17 -9.81 1.08 9.60
CA ALA A 17 -9.30 2.37 9.16
C ALA A 17 -7.90 2.25 8.56
N PHE A 18 -7.00 1.44 9.15
CA PHE A 18 -5.70 1.14 8.57
C PHE A 18 -5.85 0.50 7.19
N ASP A 19 -6.69 -0.53 7.05
CA ASP A 19 -6.90 -1.23 5.77
C ASP A 19 -7.44 -0.31 4.67
N PHE A 20 -8.35 0.58 5.05
CA PHE A 20 -8.83 1.64 4.19
C PHE A 20 -7.71 2.59 3.77
N THR A 21 -6.91 3.10 4.72
CA THR A 21 -5.76 3.95 4.38
C THR A 21 -4.71 3.22 3.56
N ASN A 22 -4.58 1.90 3.73
CA ASN A 22 -3.68 1.06 2.96
C ASN A 22 -4.16 0.95 1.51
N GLY A 23 -5.42 0.59 1.28
CA GLY A 23 -6.00 0.55 -0.08
C GLY A 23 -5.85 1.90 -0.80
N PHE A 24 -6.11 2.99 -0.07
CA PHE A 24 -5.89 4.35 -0.55
C PHE A 24 -4.42 4.62 -0.94
N HIS A 25 -3.48 4.36 -0.03
CA HIS A 25 -2.05 4.59 -0.25
C HIS A 25 -1.50 3.76 -1.43
N ASP A 26 -1.86 2.49 -1.50
CA ASP A 26 -1.27 1.50 -2.40
C ASP A 26 -2.03 1.34 -3.73
N THR A 27 -3.07 2.14 -3.97
CA THR A 27 -3.72 2.21 -5.30
C THR A 27 -2.71 2.52 -6.41
N GLY A 28 -1.69 3.33 -6.09
CA GLY A 28 -0.58 3.62 -7.01
C GLY A 28 0.16 2.37 -7.49
N ASN A 29 0.36 1.39 -6.62
CA ASN A 29 1.10 0.17 -6.96
C ASN A 29 0.39 -0.66 -8.04
N ALA A 30 -0.94 -0.63 -8.07
CA ALA A 30 -1.75 -1.40 -9.01
C ALA A 30 -2.11 -0.62 -10.29
N MET A 31 -2.33 0.70 -10.19
CA MET A 31 -2.97 1.47 -11.27
C MET A 31 -2.12 2.60 -11.84
N ALA A 32 -0.99 2.97 -11.24
CA ALA A 32 -0.20 4.09 -11.75
C ALA A 32 0.30 3.87 -13.18
N THR A 33 0.74 2.66 -13.50
CA THR A 33 1.23 2.27 -14.84
C THR A 33 0.12 2.28 -15.89
N SER A 34 -1.05 1.73 -15.59
CA SER A 34 -2.19 1.68 -16.53
C SER A 34 -2.87 3.04 -16.73
N ILE A 35 -2.80 3.92 -15.72
CA ILE A 35 -3.23 5.32 -15.83
C ILE A 35 -2.21 6.13 -16.63
N ALA A 36 -0.91 5.97 -16.38
CA ALA A 36 0.16 6.70 -17.05
C ALA A 36 0.24 6.38 -18.55
N THR A 37 0.06 5.11 -18.94
CA THR A 37 0.03 4.70 -20.35
C THR A 37 -1.26 5.10 -21.08
N GLY A 38 -2.28 5.56 -20.36
CA GLY A 38 -3.62 5.81 -20.92
C GLY A 38 -4.39 4.52 -21.26
N ALA A 39 -3.97 3.36 -20.74
CA ALA A 39 -4.70 2.11 -20.92
C ALA A 39 -6.07 2.14 -20.21
N LEU A 40 -6.13 2.76 -19.04
CA LEU A 40 -7.37 2.98 -18.28
C LEU A 40 -7.53 4.46 -17.92
N LYS A 41 -8.78 4.94 -17.98
CA LYS A 41 -9.12 6.25 -17.41
C LYS A 41 -8.99 6.19 -15.87
N PRO A 42 -8.53 7.27 -15.20
CA PRO A 42 -8.27 7.26 -13.76
C PRO A 42 -9.41 6.71 -12.89
N LYS A 43 -10.65 7.17 -13.12
CA LYS A 43 -11.83 6.71 -12.35
C LYS A 43 -12.20 5.25 -12.62
N THR A 44 -12.02 4.78 -13.85
CA THR A 44 -12.25 3.38 -14.22
C THR A 44 -11.19 2.48 -13.59
N ALA A 45 -9.93 2.91 -13.58
CA ALA A 45 -8.83 2.18 -12.99
C ALA A 45 -9.03 1.94 -11.50
N VAL A 46 -9.35 2.98 -10.72
CA VAL A 46 -9.57 2.84 -9.27
C VAL A 46 -10.85 2.07 -8.92
N LEU A 47 -11.89 2.14 -9.75
CA LEU A 47 -13.10 1.32 -9.59
C LEU A 47 -12.80 -0.17 -9.80
N LEU A 48 -12.13 -0.49 -10.92
CA LEU A 48 -11.70 -1.85 -11.23
C LEU A 48 -10.79 -2.40 -10.12
N ALA A 49 -9.82 -1.59 -9.68
CA ALA A 49 -8.91 -1.95 -8.61
C ALA A 49 -9.64 -2.20 -7.28
N GLY A 50 -10.59 -1.35 -6.90
CA GLY A 50 -11.37 -1.52 -5.67
C GLY A 50 -12.20 -2.81 -5.67
N VAL A 51 -12.86 -3.13 -6.79
CA VAL A 51 -13.62 -4.38 -6.93
C VAL A 51 -12.71 -5.60 -6.87
N LEU A 52 -11.57 -5.58 -7.57
CA LEU A 52 -10.63 -6.69 -7.58
C LEU A 52 -9.88 -6.85 -6.25
N ASN A 53 -9.61 -5.76 -5.53
CA ASN A 53 -9.09 -5.83 -4.16
C ASN A 53 -10.08 -6.53 -3.23
N LEU A 54 -11.37 -6.18 -3.34
CA LEU A 54 -12.44 -6.84 -2.58
C LEU A 54 -12.48 -8.34 -2.90
N VAL A 55 -12.48 -8.74 -4.17
CA VAL A 55 -12.47 -10.16 -4.58
C VAL A 55 -11.20 -10.86 -4.09
N GLY A 56 -10.03 -10.23 -4.28
CA GLY A 56 -8.73 -10.78 -3.92
C GLY A 56 -8.60 -11.11 -2.44
N ALA A 57 -9.25 -10.32 -1.57
CA ALA A 57 -9.28 -10.54 -0.13
C ALA A 57 -9.92 -11.89 0.27
N PHE A 58 -10.80 -12.47 -0.55
CA PHE A 58 -11.42 -13.78 -0.29
C PHE A 58 -10.59 -14.98 -0.79
N LEU A 59 -9.47 -14.75 -1.48
CA LEU A 59 -8.73 -15.82 -2.16
C LEU A 59 -7.73 -16.57 -1.27
N SER A 60 -7.34 -16.02 -0.11
CA SER A 60 -6.36 -16.65 0.77
C SER A 60 -6.44 -16.11 2.20
N VAL A 61 -5.84 -16.86 3.14
CA VAL A 61 -5.69 -16.50 4.57
C VAL A 61 -4.25 -16.72 5.09
N GLU A 62 -3.31 -17.13 4.23
CA GLU A 62 -1.94 -17.51 4.61
C GLU A 62 -1.09 -16.34 5.16
N VAL A 63 -1.28 -15.14 4.61
CA VAL A 63 -0.62 -13.93 5.10
C VAL A 63 -1.19 -13.54 6.47
N ALA A 64 -2.50 -13.69 6.67
CA ALA A 64 -3.13 -13.43 7.97
C ALA A 64 -2.61 -14.37 9.07
N VAL A 65 -2.41 -15.66 8.73
CA VAL A 65 -1.74 -16.64 9.61
C VAL A 65 -0.32 -16.20 9.94
N THR A 66 0.40 -15.63 8.98
CA THR A 66 1.77 -15.15 9.23
C THR A 66 1.79 -13.95 10.18
N VAL A 67 0.87 -13.00 10.03
CA VAL A 67 0.77 -11.85 10.95
C VAL A 67 0.49 -12.31 12.38
N THR A 68 -0.40 -13.28 12.59
CA THR A 68 -0.73 -13.79 13.94
C THR A 68 0.40 -14.62 14.56
N THR A 69 1.20 -15.32 13.74
CA THR A 69 2.16 -16.31 14.24
C THR A 69 3.63 -15.90 14.16
N SER A 70 4.00 -14.90 13.36
CA SER A 70 5.40 -14.69 12.97
C SER A 70 5.96 -13.29 13.28
N VAL A 71 5.16 -12.38 13.85
CA VAL A 71 5.60 -10.99 14.12
C VAL A 71 5.94 -10.80 15.60
N ILE A 72 4.96 -10.96 16.49
CA ILE A 72 5.10 -10.71 17.93
C ILE A 72 4.78 -11.96 18.76
N LYS A 73 5.42 -12.07 19.92
CA LYS A 73 5.20 -13.15 20.90
C LYS A 73 4.17 -12.71 21.94
N VAL A 74 2.92 -12.57 21.51
CA VAL A 74 1.78 -12.30 22.40
C VAL A 74 1.12 -13.61 22.85
N GLN A 75 1.15 -14.60 21.97
CA GLN A 75 0.57 -15.93 22.19
C GLN A 75 1.56 -17.03 21.77
N ASP A 76 1.36 -18.22 22.34
CA ASP A 76 1.95 -19.45 21.84
C ASP A 76 1.36 -19.78 20.46
N SER A 77 2.23 -19.98 19.47
CA SER A 77 1.81 -20.14 18.07
C SER A 77 1.07 -21.45 17.79
N LYS A 78 1.13 -22.44 18.70
CA LYS A 78 0.51 -23.76 18.51
C LYS A 78 -0.82 -23.85 19.23
N THR A 79 -0.88 -23.32 20.44
CA THR A 79 -2.05 -23.43 21.31
C THR A 79 -2.95 -22.19 21.28
N GLY A 80 -2.41 -21.04 20.85
CA GLY A 80 -3.16 -19.79 20.86
C GLY A 80 -3.27 -19.13 22.23
N HIS A 81 -2.78 -19.78 23.29
CA HIS A 81 -2.82 -19.22 24.62
C HIS A 81 -1.86 -18.04 24.74
N LEU A 82 -2.30 -17.00 25.44
CA LEU A 82 -1.43 -15.91 25.83
C LEU A 82 -0.21 -16.42 26.58
N LEU A 83 0.94 -15.81 26.35
CA LEU A 83 2.11 -16.11 27.15
C LEU A 83 1.86 -15.72 28.62
N PRO A 84 2.43 -16.44 29.61
CA PRO A 84 2.11 -16.25 31.02
C PRO A 84 2.31 -14.81 31.55
N ASN A 85 3.21 -14.06 30.92
CA ASN A 85 3.54 -12.69 31.31
C ASN A 85 2.71 -11.64 30.54
N ILE A 86 1.71 -12.05 29.76
CA ILE A 86 0.92 -11.18 28.90
C ILE A 86 -0.56 -11.25 29.28
N THR A 87 -1.07 -10.16 29.81
CA THR A 87 -2.50 -9.96 30.05
C THR A 87 -3.21 -9.56 28.74
N PRO A 88 -4.51 -9.89 28.56
CA PRO A 88 -5.28 -9.45 27.39
C PRO A 88 -5.22 -7.94 27.12
N SER A 89 -5.33 -7.12 28.18
CA SER A 89 -5.22 -5.66 28.07
C SER A 89 -3.88 -5.22 27.50
N MET A 90 -2.76 -5.68 28.07
CA MET A 90 -1.42 -5.39 27.54
C MET A 90 -1.26 -5.86 26.09
N GLY A 91 -1.75 -7.05 25.73
CA GLY A 91 -1.70 -7.53 24.35
C GLY A 91 -2.46 -6.62 23.39
N LEU A 92 -3.67 -6.18 23.77
CA LEU A 92 -4.44 -5.21 22.99
C LEU A 92 -3.71 -3.88 22.84
N THR A 93 -3.15 -3.33 23.93
CA THR A 93 -2.40 -2.07 23.89
C THR A 93 -1.16 -2.16 22.98
N ILE A 94 -0.45 -3.29 22.97
CA ILE A 94 0.69 -3.51 22.04
C ILE A 94 0.22 -3.45 20.58
N ILE A 95 -0.84 -4.20 20.25
CA ILE A 95 -1.37 -4.26 18.88
C ILE A 95 -1.91 -2.89 18.47
N PHE A 96 -2.63 -2.22 19.36
CA PHE A 96 -3.24 -0.92 19.10
C PHE A 96 -2.19 0.18 18.88
N ALA A 97 -1.18 0.25 19.75
CA ALA A 97 -0.07 1.18 19.61
C ALA A 97 0.74 0.93 18.32
N GLY A 98 0.98 -0.33 17.98
CA GLY A 98 1.68 -0.68 16.74
C GLY A 98 0.89 -0.29 15.49
N LEU A 99 -0.43 -0.47 15.52
CA LEU A 99 -1.31 -0.06 14.44
C LEU A 99 -1.34 1.47 14.26
N ILE A 100 -1.35 2.24 15.35
CA ILE A 100 -1.22 3.70 15.31
C ILE A 100 0.09 4.12 14.63
N GLY A 101 1.21 3.45 14.99
CA GLY A 101 2.50 3.67 14.33
C GLY A 101 2.44 3.46 12.81
N GLY A 102 1.79 2.38 12.38
CA GLY A 102 1.58 2.08 10.97
C GLY A 102 0.72 3.11 10.25
N ILE A 103 -0.44 3.48 10.81
CA ILE A 103 -1.37 4.45 10.20
C ILE A 103 -0.71 5.83 10.08
N LEU A 104 -0.14 6.34 11.17
CA LEU A 104 0.46 7.67 11.17
C LEU A 104 1.61 7.78 10.17
N TRP A 105 2.44 6.73 10.07
CA TRP A 105 3.51 6.71 9.08
C TRP A 105 2.96 6.66 7.64
N ASN A 106 1.97 5.82 7.36
CA ASN A 106 1.34 5.73 6.04
C ASN A 106 0.73 7.07 5.60
N LEU A 107 0.00 7.75 6.50
CA LEU A 107 -0.61 9.05 6.20
C LEU A 107 0.46 10.12 5.99
N LEU A 108 1.55 10.08 6.76
CA LEU A 108 2.67 11.01 6.60
C LEU A 108 3.35 10.83 5.23
N THR A 109 3.67 9.59 4.84
CA THR A 109 4.30 9.33 3.54
C THR A 109 3.37 9.66 2.38
N TRP A 110 2.06 9.40 2.53
CA TRP A 110 1.06 9.83 1.56
C TRP A 110 0.99 11.35 1.41
N LEU A 111 1.00 12.10 2.52
CA LEU A 111 0.97 13.57 2.50
C LEU A 111 2.10 14.13 1.63
N PHE A 112 3.29 13.53 1.73
CA PHE A 112 4.45 13.90 0.92
C PHE A 112 4.54 13.18 -0.44
N GLY A 113 3.57 12.34 -0.80
CA GLY A 113 3.56 11.58 -2.05
C GLY A 113 4.72 10.57 -2.19
N ILE A 114 5.30 10.16 -1.06
CA ILE A 114 6.42 9.21 -1.00
C ILE A 114 5.85 7.80 -1.08
N PRO A 115 6.19 6.99 -2.10
CA PRO A 115 5.71 5.61 -2.18
C PRO A 115 6.44 4.75 -1.13
N SER A 116 5.78 4.63 0.02
CA SER A 116 6.19 3.80 1.16
C SER A 116 5.51 2.43 1.13
N SER A 117 6.00 1.51 1.96
CA SER A 117 5.40 0.20 2.15
C SER A 117 4.52 0.17 3.41
N SER A 118 3.21 0.00 3.23
CA SER A 118 2.28 -0.20 4.34
C SER A 118 2.58 -1.46 5.15
N SER A 119 3.06 -2.52 4.51
CA SER A 119 3.52 -3.75 5.20
C SER A 119 4.62 -3.43 6.22
N HIS A 120 5.64 -2.67 5.81
CA HIS A 120 6.75 -2.31 6.68
C HIS A 120 6.35 -1.31 7.76
N ALA A 121 5.41 -0.41 7.46
CA ALA A 121 4.86 0.50 8.46
C ALA A 121 4.11 -0.28 9.55
N LEU A 122 3.25 -1.22 9.17
CA LEU A 122 2.52 -2.08 10.10
C LEU A 122 3.47 -2.94 10.95
N PHE A 123 4.37 -3.68 10.31
CA PHE A 123 5.32 -4.53 11.04
C PHE A 123 6.27 -3.70 11.90
N GLY A 124 6.76 -2.58 11.39
CA GLY A 124 7.57 -1.63 12.14
C GLY A 124 6.87 -1.18 13.41
N GLY A 125 5.64 -0.69 13.28
CA GLY A 125 4.81 -0.28 14.41
C GLY A 125 4.60 -1.38 15.45
N LEU A 126 4.20 -2.58 15.01
CA LEU A 126 4.01 -3.74 15.90
C LEU A 126 5.32 -4.16 16.60
N ILE A 127 6.44 -4.18 15.88
CA ILE A 127 7.76 -4.49 16.44
C ILE A 127 8.14 -3.43 17.48
N GLY A 128 8.00 -2.15 17.16
CA GLY A 128 8.32 -1.06 18.07
C GLY A 128 7.50 -1.08 19.36
N ALA A 129 6.19 -1.27 19.24
CA ALA A 129 5.31 -1.43 20.40
C ALA A 129 5.67 -2.66 21.25
N ALA A 130 5.99 -3.80 20.61
CA ALA A 130 6.41 -5.01 21.32
C ALA A 130 7.76 -4.83 22.03
N LEU A 131 8.74 -4.18 21.39
CA LEU A 131 10.02 -3.84 22.02
C LEU A 131 9.83 -2.95 23.25
N ALA A 132 8.94 -1.95 23.15
CA ALA A 132 8.61 -1.04 24.24
C ALA A 132 7.91 -1.74 25.41
N ALA A 133 7.10 -2.77 25.14
CA ALA A 133 6.28 -3.47 26.11
C ALA A 133 7.01 -4.64 26.81
N ILE A 134 7.63 -5.51 26.02
CA ILE A 134 8.12 -6.83 26.45
C ILE A 134 9.56 -7.10 25.99
N GLY A 135 10.27 -6.06 25.53
CA GLY A 135 11.69 -6.09 25.19
C GLY A 135 12.01 -6.95 23.96
N LEU A 136 13.31 -7.18 23.74
CA LEU A 136 13.83 -7.97 22.60
C LEU A 136 13.26 -9.40 22.55
N SER A 137 12.92 -9.98 23.70
CA SER A 137 12.34 -11.32 23.81
C SER A 137 10.95 -11.43 23.21
N GLY A 138 10.20 -10.33 23.18
CA GLY A 138 8.83 -10.29 22.68
C GLY A 138 8.67 -10.29 21.16
N VAL A 139 9.78 -10.18 20.44
CA VAL A 139 9.81 -10.11 18.99
C VAL A 139 10.19 -11.48 18.41
N LYS A 140 9.49 -11.92 17.36
CA LYS A 140 9.82 -13.17 16.63
C LYS A 140 10.85 -12.89 15.54
N TRP A 141 12.10 -12.67 15.94
CA TRP A 141 13.20 -12.29 15.03
C TRP A 141 13.36 -13.20 13.83
N ASP A 142 13.26 -14.52 14.03
CA ASP A 142 13.34 -15.50 12.93
C ASP A 142 12.17 -15.35 11.94
N GLY A 143 10.95 -15.22 12.46
CA GLY A 143 9.76 -14.98 11.64
C GLY A 143 9.84 -13.67 10.86
N ILE A 144 10.27 -12.58 11.51
CA ILE A 144 10.47 -11.28 10.86
C ILE A 144 11.55 -11.35 9.79
N LEU A 145 12.68 -12.00 10.07
CA LEU A 145 13.77 -12.13 9.11
C LEU A 145 13.30 -12.89 7.87
N GLN A 146 12.68 -14.05 8.06
CA GLN A 146 12.28 -14.95 6.98
C GLN A 146 11.05 -14.48 6.20
N LYS A 147 10.05 -13.90 6.88
CA LYS A 147 8.74 -13.57 6.28
C LYS A 147 8.56 -12.10 5.94
N VAL A 148 9.41 -11.21 6.46
CA VAL A 148 9.32 -9.75 6.24
C VAL A 148 10.59 -9.21 5.60
N ILE A 149 11.74 -9.32 6.28
CA ILE A 149 12.98 -8.64 5.87
C ILE A 149 13.60 -9.25 4.61
N ILE A 150 13.82 -10.57 4.56
CA ILE A 150 14.40 -11.22 3.38
C ILE A 150 13.53 -10.96 2.13
N PRO A 151 12.19 -11.18 2.17
CA PRO A 151 11.33 -10.82 1.06
C PRO A 151 11.38 -9.34 0.68
N ALA A 152 11.52 -8.42 1.65
CA ALA A 152 11.59 -6.99 1.38
C ALA A 152 12.76 -6.57 0.49
N PHE A 153 13.92 -7.23 0.63
CA PHE A 153 15.10 -6.99 -0.19
C PHE A 153 15.11 -7.83 -1.46
N ALA A 154 14.73 -9.12 -1.38
CA ALA A 154 14.79 -10.03 -2.51
C ALA A 154 13.72 -9.70 -3.57
N ALA A 155 12.50 -9.38 -3.14
CA ALA A 155 11.37 -9.20 -4.03
C ALA A 155 11.54 -8.07 -5.06
N PRO A 156 11.95 -6.84 -4.72
CA PRO A 156 12.16 -5.78 -5.72
C PRO A 156 13.24 -6.17 -6.75
N LEU A 157 14.28 -6.91 -6.33
CA LEU A 157 15.34 -7.37 -7.23
C LEU A 157 14.84 -8.44 -8.19
N ILE A 158 14.15 -9.46 -7.67
CA ILE A 158 13.55 -10.54 -8.48
C ILE A 158 12.52 -9.94 -9.44
N ALA A 159 11.66 -9.05 -8.95
CA ALA A 159 10.67 -8.32 -9.74
C ALA A 159 11.30 -7.50 -10.86
N GLY A 160 12.38 -6.79 -10.56
CA GLY A 160 13.14 -6.04 -11.55
C GLY A 160 13.78 -6.93 -12.61
N LEU A 161 14.41 -8.04 -12.22
CA LEU A 161 15.04 -8.97 -13.16
C LEU A 161 14.01 -9.65 -14.07
N VAL A 162 12.90 -10.13 -13.50
CA VAL A 162 11.81 -10.77 -14.26
C VAL A 162 11.16 -9.76 -15.22
N ALA A 163 10.88 -8.54 -14.75
CA ALA A 163 10.32 -7.49 -15.60
C ALA A 163 11.29 -7.03 -16.69
N ALA A 164 12.60 -6.96 -16.41
CA ALA A 164 13.62 -6.61 -17.40
C ALA A 164 13.73 -7.67 -18.50
N ALA A 165 13.84 -8.94 -18.11
CA ALA A 165 13.88 -10.05 -19.06
C ALA A 165 12.59 -10.15 -19.88
N GLY A 166 11.43 -10.02 -19.22
CA GLY A 166 10.12 -10.04 -19.86
C GLY A 166 9.94 -8.88 -20.85
N THR A 167 10.33 -7.67 -20.46
CA THR A 167 10.27 -6.49 -21.34
C THR A 167 11.20 -6.66 -22.53
N TRP A 168 12.45 -7.07 -22.31
CA TRP A 168 13.39 -7.31 -23.39
C TRP A 168 12.84 -8.33 -24.40
N LEU A 169 12.26 -9.43 -23.91
CA LEU A 169 11.66 -10.47 -24.75
C LEU A 169 10.47 -9.92 -25.56
N VAL A 170 9.56 -9.18 -24.91
CA VAL A 170 8.41 -8.55 -25.56
C VAL A 170 8.87 -7.64 -26.71
N TYR A 171 9.83 -6.76 -26.47
CA TYR A 171 10.35 -5.86 -27.52
C TYR A 171 11.15 -6.61 -28.59
N ARG A 172 11.84 -7.69 -28.22
CA ARG A 172 12.61 -8.52 -29.16
C ARG A 172 11.73 -9.28 -30.14
N ILE A 173 10.60 -9.82 -29.68
CA ILE A 173 9.62 -10.56 -30.50
C ILE A 173 8.82 -9.57 -31.37
N THR A 174 8.42 -8.43 -30.79
CA THR A 174 7.53 -7.47 -31.46
C THR A 174 8.27 -6.42 -32.29
N ARG A 175 9.59 -6.52 -32.45
CA ARG A 175 10.42 -5.54 -33.17
C ARG A 175 9.99 -5.27 -34.62
N ASN A 176 9.35 -6.24 -35.26
CA ASN A 176 8.88 -6.14 -36.65
C ASN A 176 7.41 -5.70 -36.75
N VAL A 177 6.73 -5.48 -35.62
CA VAL A 177 5.32 -5.06 -35.58
C VAL A 177 5.26 -3.54 -35.60
N VAL A 178 4.36 -2.98 -36.42
CA VAL A 178 4.10 -1.54 -36.48
C VAL A 178 3.73 -1.01 -35.08
N LYS A 179 4.40 0.06 -34.65
CA LYS A 179 4.27 0.65 -33.29
C LYS A 179 2.83 0.83 -32.84
N LYS A 180 1.98 1.43 -33.68
CA LYS A 180 0.55 1.67 -33.38
C LYS A 180 -0.23 0.38 -33.09
N ARG A 181 -0.07 -0.65 -33.94
CA ARG A 181 -0.74 -1.95 -33.75
C ARG A 181 -0.22 -2.69 -32.53
N ARG A 182 1.08 -2.56 -32.25
CA ARG A 182 1.69 -3.10 -31.03
C ARG A 182 1.02 -2.46 -29.81
N GLU A 183 1.00 -1.13 -29.71
CA GLU A 183 0.41 -0.41 -28.57
C GLU A 183 -1.06 -0.74 -28.36
N GLU A 184 -1.87 -0.78 -29.42
CA GLU A 184 -3.31 -1.13 -29.33
C GLU A 184 -3.53 -2.55 -28.78
N GLY A 185 -2.74 -3.53 -29.24
CA GLY A 185 -2.82 -4.91 -28.76
C GLY A 185 -2.33 -5.07 -27.32
N PHE A 186 -1.19 -4.46 -26.99
CA PHE A 186 -0.62 -4.51 -25.64
C PHE A 186 -1.46 -3.76 -24.61
N ARG A 187 -2.28 -2.78 -25.02
CA ARG A 187 -3.19 -2.06 -24.12
C ARG A 187 -4.18 -2.99 -23.43
N TRP A 188 -4.77 -3.93 -24.16
CA TRP A 188 -5.69 -4.92 -23.58
C TRP A 188 -5.00 -5.89 -22.64
N GLY A 189 -3.80 -6.34 -23.02
CA GLY A 189 -2.97 -7.16 -22.13
C GLY A 189 -2.59 -6.42 -20.86
N GLN A 190 -2.27 -5.12 -20.94
CA GLN A 190 -1.99 -4.28 -19.78
C GLN A 190 -3.22 -4.16 -18.86
N ILE A 191 -4.42 -3.97 -19.41
CA ILE A 191 -5.65 -3.94 -18.59
C ILE A 191 -5.81 -5.25 -17.81
N ALA A 192 -5.55 -6.39 -18.45
CA ALA A 192 -5.61 -7.69 -17.80
C ALA A 192 -4.53 -7.86 -16.72
N THR A 193 -3.30 -7.44 -16.97
CA THR A 193 -2.21 -7.53 -15.97
C THR A 193 -2.40 -6.56 -14.82
N ALA A 194 -2.84 -5.33 -15.06
CA ALA A 194 -3.21 -4.37 -14.02
C ALA A 194 -4.34 -4.92 -13.13
N SER A 195 -5.32 -5.61 -13.74
CA SER A 195 -6.38 -6.31 -13.00
C SER A 195 -5.80 -7.41 -12.11
N LEU A 196 -4.84 -8.20 -12.60
CA LEU A 196 -4.16 -9.21 -11.79
C LEU A 196 -3.34 -8.60 -10.66
N VAL A 197 -2.69 -7.45 -10.87
CA VAL A 197 -1.98 -6.74 -9.79
C VAL A 197 -2.96 -6.29 -8.71
N ALA A 198 -4.11 -5.70 -9.08
CA ALA A 198 -5.14 -5.34 -8.11
C ALA A 198 -5.67 -6.57 -7.36
N LEU A 199 -6.01 -7.66 -8.07
CA LEU A 199 -6.44 -8.89 -7.41
C LEU A 199 -5.39 -9.39 -6.41
N SER A 200 -4.11 -9.42 -6.82
CA SER A 200 -2.99 -9.86 -5.98
C SER A 200 -2.75 -8.94 -4.78
N HIS A 201 -2.99 -7.63 -4.94
CA HIS A 201 -2.93 -6.65 -3.88
C HIS A 201 -4.00 -6.96 -2.82
N GLY A 202 -5.25 -7.16 -3.20
CA GLY A 202 -6.31 -7.61 -2.28
C GLY A 202 -5.95 -8.92 -1.55
N THR A 203 -5.39 -9.89 -2.28
CA THR A 203 -4.96 -11.17 -1.70
C THR A 203 -3.81 -11.02 -0.72
N ASN A 204 -2.94 -10.02 -0.84
CA ASN A 204 -1.81 -9.84 0.07
C ASN A 204 -2.13 -8.89 1.23
N ASP A 205 -2.74 -7.74 0.93
CA ASP A 205 -2.79 -6.58 1.83
C ASP A 205 -3.98 -6.62 2.78
N ALA A 206 -5.16 -7.01 2.30
CA ALA A 206 -6.33 -7.17 3.16
C ALA A 206 -6.06 -8.19 4.29
N GLN A 207 -5.33 -9.26 3.96
CA GLN A 207 -4.96 -10.30 4.92
C GLN A 207 -4.10 -9.79 6.08
N LYS A 208 -3.32 -8.73 5.89
CA LYS A 208 -2.50 -8.17 6.98
C LYS A 208 -3.39 -7.62 8.08
N THR A 209 -4.41 -6.85 7.70
CA THR A 209 -5.42 -6.33 8.62
C THR A 209 -6.24 -7.45 9.24
N MET A 210 -6.64 -8.45 8.43
CA MET A 210 -7.34 -9.63 8.96
C MET A 210 -6.51 -10.32 10.05
N GLY A 211 -5.20 -10.44 9.85
CA GLY A 211 -4.26 -10.99 10.83
C GLY A 211 -4.14 -10.15 12.10
N VAL A 212 -4.16 -8.82 12.00
CA VAL A 212 -4.16 -7.91 13.17
C VAL A 212 -5.45 -8.07 13.98
N ILE A 213 -6.61 -8.10 13.32
CA ILE A 213 -7.91 -8.31 13.97
C ILE A 213 -7.96 -9.69 14.62
N ALA A 214 -7.53 -10.73 13.90
CA ALA A 214 -7.46 -12.08 14.43
C ALA A 214 -6.55 -12.15 15.66
N LEU A 215 -5.38 -11.51 15.62
CA LEU A 215 -4.47 -11.47 16.78
C LEU A 215 -5.11 -10.80 17.99
N ALA A 216 -5.87 -9.71 17.81
CA ALA A 216 -6.60 -9.04 18.88
C ALA A 216 -7.73 -9.91 19.47
N LEU A 217 -8.44 -10.66 18.62
CA LEU A 217 -9.50 -11.58 19.05
C LEU A 217 -8.94 -12.80 19.79
N ILE A 218 -7.81 -13.35 19.34
CA ILE A 218 -7.13 -14.44 20.04
C ILE A 218 -6.62 -13.95 21.40
N THR A 219 -6.05 -12.74 21.43
CA THR A 219 -5.57 -12.09 22.66
C THR A 219 -6.67 -11.93 23.71
N THR A 220 -7.92 -11.78 23.29
CA THR A 220 -9.08 -11.63 24.20
C THR A 220 -9.88 -12.91 24.40
N GLY A 221 -9.45 -14.04 23.81
CA GLY A 221 -10.14 -15.33 23.89
C GLY A 221 -11.41 -15.45 23.05
N HIS A 222 -11.69 -14.49 22.16
CA HIS A 222 -12.86 -14.51 21.27
C HIS A 222 -12.64 -15.32 19.99
N LEU A 223 -11.40 -15.67 19.66
CA LEU A 223 -11.05 -16.52 18.51
C LEU A 223 -10.08 -17.61 18.97
N SER A 224 -10.27 -18.85 18.48
CA SER A 224 -9.33 -19.94 18.72
C SER A 224 -8.02 -19.67 18.00
N GLY A 225 -6.89 -19.93 18.65
CA GLY A 225 -5.60 -19.42 18.16
C GLY A 225 -4.96 -20.18 17.00
N ASN A 226 -5.64 -21.16 16.39
CA ASN A 226 -5.15 -21.80 15.18
C ASN A 226 -5.97 -21.38 13.95
N VAL A 227 -5.74 -20.14 13.50
CA VAL A 227 -6.36 -19.54 12.30
C VAL A 227 -6.16 -20.41 11.05
N LYS A 228 -5.07 -21.19 10.98
CA LYS A 228 -4.80 -22.06 9.84
C LYS A 228 -5.78 -23.24 9.74
N GLU A 229 -6.17 -23.80 10.87
CA GLU A 229 -7.13 -24.92 10.93
C GLU A 229 -8.58 -24.45 10.95
N THR A 230 -8.87 -23.38 11.68
CA THR A 230 -10.26 -22.92 11.89
C THR A 230 -10.70 -21.87 10.86
N GLY A 231 -9.77 -21.34 10.08
CA GLY A 231 -10.02 -20.23 9.17
C GLY A 231 -10.33 -18.92 9.89
N LEU A 232 -10.66 -17.89 9.12
CA LEU A 232 -11.12 -16.61 9.64
C LEU A 232 -12.65 -16.50 9.54
N PRO A 233 -13.31 -15.96 10.58
CA PRO A 233 -14.72 -15.60 10.48
C PRO A 233 -15.00 -14.72 9.26
N PHE A 234 -16.10 -15.03 8.54
CA PHE A 234 -16.47 -14.33 7.32
C PHE A 234 -16.56 -12.81 7.48
N TRP A 235 -17.04 -12.32 8.64
CA TRP A 235 -17.16 -10.89 8.90
C TRP A 235 -15.80 -10.18 8.92
N ILE A 236 -14.72 -10.84 9.36
CA ILE A 236 -13.36 -10.26 9.34
C ILE A 236 -12.93 -10.08 7.88
N ILE A 237 -13.11 -11.12 7.07
CA ILE A 237 -12.75 -11.10 5.65
C ILE A 237 -13.56 -10.02 4.92
N ALA A 238 -14.88 -10.02 5.09
CA ALA A 238 -15.78 -9.09 4.42
C ALA A 238 -15.53 -7.63 4.84
N SER A 239 -15.32 -7.36 6.13
CA SER A 239 -15.06 -6.00 6.61
C SER A 239 -13.73 -5.44 6.11
N CYS A 240 -12.65 -6.24 6.12
CA CYS A 240 -11.36 -5.86 5.54
C CYS A 240 -11.47 -5.67 4.02
N ALA A 241 -12.11 -6.61 3.30
CA ALA A 241 -12.31 -6.53 1.86
C ALA A 241 -13.06 -5.25 1.43
N ILE A 242 -14.09 -4.85 2.18
CA ILE A 242 -14.81 -3.60 1.95
C ILE A 242 -13.93 -2.39 2.27
N ALA A 243 -13.22 -2.40 3.41
CA ALA A 243 -12.35 -1.31 3.83
C ALA A 243 -11.25 -1.03 2.80
N ILE A 244 -10.47 -2.03 2.41
CA ILE A 244 -9.42 -1.88 1.41
C ILE A 244 -9.99 -1.49 0.03
N GLY A 245 -11.11 -2.08 -0.38
CA GLY A 245 -11.77 -1.77 -1.66
C GLY A 245 -12.25 -0.32 -1.75
N LEU A 246 -12.88 0.19 -0.67
CA LEU A 246 -13.33 1.58 -0.57
C LEU A 246 -12.15 2.56 -0.52
N GLY A 247 -11.10 2.23 0.25
CA GLY A 247 -9.87 3.00 0.28
C GLY A 247 -9.24 3.12 -1.10
N THR A 248 -9.17 2.00 -1.82
CA THR A 248 -8.63 1.93 -3.18
C THR A 248 -9.43 2.77 -4.17
N TYR A 249 -10.76 2.76 -4.04
CA TYR A 249 -11.64 3.54 -4.90
C TYR A 249 -11.45 5.06 -4.75
N LEU A 250 -11.18 5.53 -3.52
CA LEU A 250 -10.84 6.95 -3.29
C LEU A 250 -9.52 7.35 -3.96
N GLY A 251 -8.67 6.37 -4.24
CA GLY A 251 -7.41 6.49 -4.94
C GLY A 251 -6.27 6.80 -3.99
N GLY A 252 -5.19 7.36 -4.50
CA GLY A 252 -4.01 7.74 -3.74
C GLY A 252 -3.21 8.72 -4.59
N TRP A 253 -3.88 9.75 -5.09
CA TRP A 253 -3.47 10.50 -6.29
C TRP A 253 -2.04 11.05 -6.22
N ARG A 254 -1.58 11.47 -5.04
CA ARG A 254 -0.19 11.87 -4.78
C ARG A 254 0.80 10.73 -5.10
N VAL A 255 0.55 9.52 -4.59
CA VAL A 255 1.40 8.33 -4.81
C VAL A 255 1.26 7.80 -6.24
N ILE A 256 0.04 7.76 -6.79
CA ILE A 256 -0.23 7.36 -8.19
C ILE A 256 0.65 8.18 -9.15
N ARG A 257 0.74 9.48 -8.93
CA ARG A 257 1.57 10.38 -9.76
C ARG A 257 3.05 10.04 -9.67
N THR A 258 3.58 9.91 -8.45
CA THR A 258 5.00 9.60 -8.23
C THR A 258 5.41 8.30 -8.91
N LEU A 259 4.57 7.26 -8.84
CA LEU A 259 4.85 5.98 -9.49
C LEU A 259 4.64 6.02 -11.02
N GLY A 260 3.64 6.77 -11.50
CA GLY A 260 3.26 6.78 -12.92
C GLY A 260 4.20 7.61 -13.81
N LYS A 261 4.78 8.71 -13.28
CA LYS A 261 5.66 9.62 -14.04
C LYS A 261 7.07 9.77 -13.47
N GLY A 262 7.35 9.20 -12.30
CA GLY A 262 8.57 9.51 -11.55
C GLY A 262 9.79 8.63 -11.83
N LEU A 263 9.62 7.42 -12.39
CA LEU A 263 10.71 6.43 -12.47
C LEU A 263 11.21 6.17 -13.90
N VAL A 264 10.29 5.87 -14.80
CA VAL A 264 10.55 5.47 -16.19
C VAL A 264 9.39 5.99 -17.03
N GLU A 265 9.64 6.39 -18.28
CA GLU A 265 8.56 6.61 -19.26
C GLU A 265 8.05 5.24 -19.76
N ILE A 266 6.79 4.92 -19.42
CA ILE A 266 6.22 3.58 -19.62
C ILE A 266 5.28 3.59 -20.83
N GLU A 267 5.52 2.69 -21.78
CA GLU A 267 4.56 2.30 -22.83
C GLU A 267 3.78 1.04 -22.42
N SER A 268 2.62 0.77 -23.04
CA SER A 268 1.80 -0.41 -22.72
C SER A 268 2.53 -1.76 -22.74
N PRO A 269 3.48 -2.05 -23.65
CA PRO A 269 4.26 -3.29 -23.59
C PRO A 269 5.14 -3.41 -22.34
N GLN A 270 5.71 -2.30 -21.85
CA GLN A 270 6.45 -2.27 -20.58
C GLN A 270 5.50 -2.43 -19.40
N GLY A 271 4.39 -1.70 -19.42
CA GLY A 271 3.35 -1.78 -18.39
C GLY A 271 2.85 -3.21 -18.19
N LEU A 272 2.54 -3.90 -19.29
CA LEU A 272 2.15 -5.31 -19.27
C LEU A 272 3.22 -6.19 -18.59
N ALA A 273 4.49 -6.05 -19.00
CA ALA A 273 5.57 -6.86 -18.45
C ALA A 273 5.82 -6.57 -16.95
N ALA A 274 5.77 -5.31 -16.54
CA ALA A 274 5.93 -4.88 -15.15
C ALA A 274 4.79 -5.38 -14.26
N GLU A 275 3.55 -5.24 -14.72
CA GLU A 275 2.36 -5.67 -13.97
C GLU A 275 2.27 -7.20 -13.92
N ALA A 276 2.58 -7.92 -15.00
CA ALA A 276 2.63 -9.39 -14.99
C ALA A 276 3.66 -9.92 -13.99
N SER A 277 4.88 -9.34 -13.99
CA SER A 277 5.94 -9.66 -13.04
C SER A 277 5.49 -9.39 -11.60
N SER A 278 4.87 -8.23 -11.37
CA SER A 278 4.39 -7.83 -10.05
C SER A 278 3.32 -8.78 -9.52
N ALA A 279 2.29 -9.07 -10.34
CA ALA A 279 1.22 -9.97 -9.98
C ALA A 279 1.74 -11.39 -9.68
N ALA A 280 2.65 -11.92 -10.51
CA ALA A 280 3.22 -13.25 -10.30
C ALA A 280 3.98 -13.35 -8.97
N ILE A 281 4.79 -12.34 -8.65
CA ILE A 281 5.58 -12.33 -7.41
C ILE A 281 4.70 -12.10 -6.18
N ILE A 282 3.73 -11.20 -6.25
CA ILE A 282 2.80 -10.96 -5.14
C ILE A 282 1.97 -12.22 -4.87
N LEU A 283 1.38 -12.84 -5.90
CA LEU A 283 0.55 -14.05 -5.73
C LEU A 283 1.36 -15.25 -5.20
N SER A 284 2.54 -15.51 -5.77
CA SER A 284 3.40 -16.61 -5.31
C SER A 284 3.89 -16.39 -3.87
N SER A 285 4.20 -15.14 -3.51
CA SER A 285 4.56 -14.76 -2.14
C SER A 285 3.40 -14.94 -1.17
N SER A 286 2.20 -14.47 -1.53
CA SER A 286 0.99 -14.63 -0.71
C SER A 286 0.63 -16.09 -0.50
N ALA A 287 0.79 -16.94 -1.54
CA ALA A 287 0.60 -18.38 -1.42
C ALA A 287 1.61 -19.05 -0.47
N ALA A 288 2.82 -18.51 -0.36
CA ALA A 288 3.84 -18.95 0.61
C ALA A 288 3.69 -18.32 2.01
N GLY A 289 2.64 -17.52 2.23
CA GLY A 289 2.40 -16.76 3.45
C GLY A 289 3.46 -15.68 3.72
N MET A 290 4.23 -15.26 2.72
CA MET A 290 5.22 -14.19 2.90
C MET A 290 4.53 -12.83 2.82
N ALA A 291 4.64 -12.03 3.88
CA ALA A 291 3.97 -10.73 3.98
C ALA A 291 4.77 -9.64 3.26
N LEU A 292 4.70 -9.69 1.95
CA LEU A 292 5.56 -8.92 1.05
C LEU A 292 5.05 -7.49 0.85
N SER A 293 5.97 -6.59 0.49
CA SER A 293 5.69 -5.20 0.12
C SER A 293 5.32 -5.08 -1.35
N THR A 294 4.04 -4.82 -1.62
CA THR A 294 3.53 -4.55 -2.98
C THR A 294 4.21 -3.34 -3.59
N THR A 295 4.48 -2.28 -2.81
CA THR A 295 5.24 -1.10 -3.26
C THR A 295 6.63 -1.45 -3.76
N HIS A 296 7.37 -2.30 -3.04
CA HIS A 296 8.73 -2.69 -3.46
C HIS A 296 8.69 -3.51 -4.74
N VAL A 297 7.76 -4.46 -4.85
CA VAL A 297 7.61 -5.29 -6.05
C VAL A 297 7.16 -4.48 -7.26
N ALA A 298 6.15 -3.63 -7.10
CA ALA A 298 5.67 -2.77 -8.18
C ALA A 298 6.79 -1.82 -8.66
N THR A 299 7.48 -1.15 -7.74
CA THR A 299 8.61 -0.27 -8.07
C THR A 299 9.76 -1.04 -8.74
N GLY A 300 10.12 -2.21 -8.21
CA GLY A 300 11.15 -3.07 -8.79
C GLY A 300 10.81 -3.49 -10.21
N SER A 301 9.58 -3.93 -10.45
CA SER A 301 9.09 -4.29 -11.79
C SER A 301 9.04 -3.11 -12.75
N ILE A 302 8.62 -1.92 -12.29
CA ILE A 302 8.61 -0.70 -13.11
C ILE A 302 10.04 -0.35 -13.54
N LEU A 303 10.98 -0.31 -12.60
CA LEU A 303 12.40 -0.07 -12.89
C LEU A 303 12.98 -1.12 -13.83
N GLY A 304 12.68 -2.40 -13.57
CA GLY A 304 13.07 -3.51 -14.44
C GLY A 304 12.56 -3.36 -15.86
N SER A 305 11.30 -2.95 -16.04
CA SER A 305 10.73 -2.69 -17.37
C SER A 305 11.36 -1.50 -18.09
N GLY A 306 11.94 -0.55 -17.36
CA GLY A 306 12.81 0.48 -17.94
C GLY A 306 14.13 -0.11 -18.41
N VAL A 307 14.84 -0.83 -17.53
CA VAL A 307 16.13 -1.47 -17.85
C VAL A 307 16.03 -2.43 -19.04
N GLY A 308 14.93 -3.18 -19.13
CA GLY A 308 14.69 -4.15 -20.20
C GLY A 308 14.32 -3.56 -21.56
N LYS A 309 13.93 -2.28 -21.64
CA LYS A 309 13.54 -1.63 -22.90
C LYS A 309 14.76 -0.97 -23.56
N PRO A 310 15.09 -1.31 -24.82
CA PRO A 310 16.14 -0.63 -25.56
C PRO A 310 15.88 0.88 -25.67
N GLY A 311 16.84 1.69 -25.22
CA GLY A 311 16.77 3.16 -25.31
C GLY A 311 15.88 3.85 -24.29
N ALA A 312 15.40 3.15 -23.26
CA ALA A 312 14.64 3.78 -22.17
C ALA A 312 15.55 4.48 -21.16
N GLU A 313 15.08 5.62 -20.64
CA GLU A 313 15.74 6.36 -19.58
C GLU A 313 15.14 5.99 -18.21
N VAL A 314 16.01 5.62 -17.27
CA VAL A 314 15.62 5.29 -15.89
C VAL A 314 16.12 6.39 -14.96
N ARG A 315 15.21 6.97 -14.18
CA ARG A 315 15.52 8.06 -13.24
C ARG A 315 16.08 7.50 -11.92
N TRP A 316 17.33 7.06 -11.93
CA TRP A 316 18.00 6.42 -10.79
C TRP A 316 18.02 7.26 -9.50
N ALA A 317 18.06 8.59 -9.61
CA ALA A 317 17.98 9.47 -8.44
C ALA A 317 16.66 9.32 -7.67
N VAL A 318 15.54 9.15 -8.38
CA VAL A 318 14.22 8.92 -7.77
C VAL A 318 14.17 7.54 -7.13
N ALA A 319 14.67 6.51 -7.83
CA ALA A 319 14.77 5.16 -7.29
C ALA A 319 15.59 5.11 -5.98
N GLY A 320 16.73 5.82 -5.92
CA GLY A 320 17.55 5.92 -4.71
C GLY A 320 16.82 6.57 -3.53
N ARG A 321 16.04 7.63 -3.77
CA ARG A 321 15.20 8.27 -2.74
C ARG A 321 14.13 7.31 -2.20
N MET A 322 13.56 6.46 -3.06
CA MET A 322 12.56 5.47 -2.65
C MET A 322 13.17 4.38 -1.78
N VAL A 323 14.34 3.84 -2.16
CA VAL A 323 15.07 2.87 -1.34
C VAL A 323 15.38 3.43 0.05
N LEU A 324 15.80 4.70 0.13
CA LEU A 324 16.01 5.36 1.42
C LEU A 324 14.71 5.44 2.23
N ALA A 325 13.60 5.83 1.61
CA ALA A 325 12.30 5.85 2.28
C ALA A 325 11.91 4.46 2.81
N TRP A 326 12.15 3.40 2.04
CA TRP A 326 11.86 2.02 2.45
C TRP A 326 12.67 1.58 3.67
N LEU A 327 13.96 1.93 3.71
CA LEU A 327 14.83 1.64 4.86
C LEU A 327 14.39 2.40 6.12
N VAL A 328 13.85 3.61 5.98
CA VAL A 328 13.39 4.45 7.09
C VAL A 328 11.99 4.05 7.57
N THR A 329 11.14 3.49 6.71
CA THR A 329 9.74 3.19 7.04
C THR A 329 9.58 2.28 8.26
N LEU A 330 10.28 1.16 8.30
CA LEU A 330 10.17 0.20 9.41
C LEU A 330 10.62 0.83 10.75
N PRO A 331 11.82 1.42 10.88
CA PRO A 331 12.25 2.01 12.15
C PRO A 331 11.40 3.23 12.55
N ALA A 332 11.01 4.08 11.60
CA ALA A 332 10.21 5.26 11.93
C ALA A 332 8.80 4.89 12.43
N ALA A 333 8.11 3.97 11.76
CA ALA A 333 6.83 3.46 12.24
C ALA A 333 6.98 2.74 13.60
N GLY A 334 8.11 2.03 13.81
CA GLY A 334 8.42 1.41 15.09
C GLY A 334 8.65 2.40 16.22
N ILE A 335 9.32 3.51 15.97
CA ILE A 335 9.47 4.59 16.96
C ILE A 335 8.08 5.14 17.34
N VAL A 336 7.22 5.41 16.36
CA VAL A 336 5.85 5.90 16.64
C VAL A 336 5.04 4.85 17.43
N GLY A 337 5.15 3.57 17.09
CA GLY A 337 4.51 2.49 17.83
C GLY A 337 5.01 2.37 19.28
N ALA A 338 6.33 2.48 19.50
CA ALA A 338 6.95 2.46 20.82
C ALA A 338 6.51 3.67 21.67
N LEU A 339 6.52 4.87 21.09
CA LEU A 339 6.07 6.10 21.76
C LEU A 339 4.58 6.03 22.12
N SER A 340 3.76 5.50 21.22
CA SER A 340 2.33 5.30 21.47
C SER A 340 2.12 4.32 22.63
N TYR A 341 2.86 3.23 22.68
CA TYR A 341 2.78 2.27 23.78
C TYR A 341 3.19 2.89 25.12
N TRP A 342 4.34 3.58 25.18
CA TRP A 342 4.80 4.24 26.41
C TRP A 342 3.84 5.33 26.88
N LEU A 343 3.24 6.07 25.95
CA LEU A 343 2.24 7.09 26.29
C LEU A 343 0.98 6.45 26.89
N SER A 344 0.42 5.42 26.26
CA SER A 344 -0.74 4.72 26.81
C SER A 344 -0.43 4.11 28.17
N LYS A 345 0.71 3.41 28.30
CA LYS A 345 1.13 2.82 29.57
C LYS A 345 1.34 3.88 30.66
N GLY A 346 2.06 4.95 30.36
CA GLY A 346 2.35 6.02 31.33
C GLY A 346 1.09 6.73 31.82
N VAL A 347 0.13 7.01 30.94
CA VAL A 347 -1.17 7.55 31.39
C VAL A 347 -2.00 6.49 32.11
N GLY A 348 -1.93 5.24 31.66
CA GLY A 348 -2.59 4.10 32.29
C GLY A 348 -2.17 3.89 33.74
N ASP A 349 -0.87 4.02 34.02
CA ASP A 349 -0.27 3.92 35.35
C ASP A 349 -0.72 5.07 36.28
N LEU A 350 -0.99 6.26 35.71
CA LEU A 350 -1.49 7.43 36.45
C LEU A 350 -3.01 7.45 36.63
N THR A 351 -3.75 6.74 35.77
CA THR A 351 -5.21 6.78 35.71
C THR A 351 -5.80 5.38 35.60
N THR A 352 -6.13 4.92 34.38
CA THR A 352 -6.56 3.56 34.07
C THR A 352 -6.05 3.17 32.68
N PRO A 353 -5.76 1.89 32.40
CA PRO A 353 -5.30 1.44 31.07
C PRO A 353 -6.20 1.90 29.91
N MET A 354 -7.52 1.92 30.15
CA MET A 354 -8.49 2.39 29.17
C MET A 354 -8.28 3.86 28.78
N VAL A 355 -7.99 4.74 29.76
CA VAL A 355 -7.75 6.16 29.48
C VAL A 355 -6.47 6.35 28.67
N GLY A 356 -5.43 5.56 28.94
CA GLY A 356 -4.20 5.53 28.13
C GLY A 356 -4.50 5.20 26.67
N ASP A 357 -5.27 4.15 26.42
CA ASP A 357 -5.65 3.71 25.07
C ASP A 357 -6.56 4.73 24.35
N LEU A 358 -7.47 5.38 25.07
CA LEU A 358 -8.32 6.46 24.51
C LEU A 358 -7.50 7.69 24.11
N ILE A 359 -6.44 8.03 24.85
CA ILE A 359 -5.58 9.17 24.53
C ILE A 359 -4.77 8.92 23.26
N ILE A 360 -4.15 7.74 23.12
CA ILE A 360 -3.41 7.42 21.90
C ILE A 360 -4.35 7.36 20.68
N PHE A 361 -5.59 6.91 20.86
CA PHE A 361 -6.62 6.97 19.83
C PHE A 361 -7.00 8.41 19.46
N ALA A 362 -7.23 9.27 20.45
CA ALA A 362 -7.53 10.68 20.20
C ALA A 362 -6.38 11.39 19.46
N LEU A 363 -5.13 11.08 19.81
CA LEU A 363 -3.95 11.58 19.10
C LEU A 363 -3.88 11.07 17.66
N LEU A 364 -4.15 9.78 17.43
CA LEU A 364 -4.26 9.22 16.08
C LEU A 364 -5.27 10.02 15.25
N VAL A 365 -6.48 10.23 15.77
CA VAL A 365 -7.55 10.96 15.07
C VAL A 365 -7.15 12.40 14.79
N GLY A 366 -6.59 13.10 15.79
CA GLY A 366 -6.15 14.50 15.67
C GLY A 366 -5.04 14.68 14.63
N LEU A 367 -3.99 13.84 14.68
CA LEU A 367 -2.89 13.89 13.72
C LEU A 367 -3.32 13.47 12.31
N SER A 368 -4.18 12.44 12.19
CA SER A 368 -4.74 12.04 10.90
C SER A 368 -5.59 13.15 10.28
N GLY A 369 -6.43 13.80 11.09
CA GLY A 369 -7.22 14.96 10.67
C GLY A 369 -6.35 16.15 10.25
N TYR A 370 -5.27 16.43 10.99
CA TYR A 370 -4.30 17.46 10.63
C TYR A 370 -3.60 17.17 9.29
N MET A 371 -3.11 15.95 9.09
CA MET A 371 -2.46 15.55 7.84
C MET A 371 -3.43 15.62 6.65
N TRP A 372 -4.68 15.17 6.84
CA TRP A 372 -5.71 15.29 5.82
C TRP A 372 -6.04 16.76 5.49
N TRP A 373 -6.23 17.60 6.51
CA TRP A 373 -6.45 19.04 6.33
C TRP A 373 -5.31 19.70 5.58
N ARG A 374 -4.06 19.39 5.94
CA ARG A 374 -2.87 19.91 5.24
C ARG A 374 -2.83 19.45 3.79
N ALA A 375 -3.22 18.21 3.50
CA ALA A 375 -3.28 17.69 2.14
C ALA A 375 -4.33 18.39 1.26
N GLN A 376 -5.42 18.92 1.85
CA GLN A 376 -6.44 19.67 1.10
C GLN A 376 -5.96 21.06 0.64
N GLN A 377 -4.94 21.63 1.28
CA GLN A 377 -4.38 22.93 0.88
C GLN A 377 -3.65 22.84 -0.47
N GLU A 378 -3.04 21.68 -0.75
CA GLU A 378 -2.33 21.38 -2.01
C GLU A 378 -3.05 20.22 -2.72
N LYS A 379 -4.32 20.42 -3.08
CA LYS A 379 -5.19 19.31 -3.49
C LYS A 379 -4.69 18.61 -4.78
N VAL A 380 -4.49 17.29 -4.68
CA VAL A 380 -4.22 16.40 -5.83
C VAL A 380 -5.38 15.44 -6.00
N ASP A 381 -5.97 15.41 -7.20
CA ASP A 381 -7.10 14.56 -7.53
C ASP A 381 -7.05 14.05 -8.99
N SER A 382 -8.08 13.31 -9.39
CA SER A 382 -8.15 12.71 -10.73
C SER A 382 -8.11 13.71 -11.90
N SER A 383 -8.40 14.99 -11.66
CA SER A 383 -8.36 16.03 -12.69
C SER A 383 -6.95 16.57 -12.94
N ASN A 384 -6.08 16.54 -11.93
CA ASN A 384 -4.75 17.17 -11.98
C ASN A 384 -3.58 16.20 -11.75
N VAL A 385 -3.85 14.91 -11.49
CA VAL A 385 -2.83 13.88 -11.26
C VAL A 385 -1.80 13.81 -12.38
N ASN A 386 -2.20 14.11 -13.62
CA ASN A 386 -1.34 14.09 -14.80
C ASN A 386 -0.76 15.46 -15.21
N ALA A 387 -1.04 16.55 -14.51
CA ALA A 387 -0.51 17.88 -14.81
C ALA A 387 1.03 17.96 -14.60
N ASP A 388 1.66 19.11 -14.90
CA ASP A 388 3.07 19.35 -14.58
C ASP A 388 3.29 19.64 -13.09
N TRP A 389 4.47 19.31 -12.56
CA TRP A 389 4.82 19.39 -11.14
C TRP A 389 5.94 20.39 -10.92
N ASP A 390 5.95 21.01 -9.74
CA ASP A 390 7.13 21.71 -9.24
C ASP A 390 7.93 20.74 -8.36
N ASP A 391 9.07 20.29 -8.89
CA ASP A 391 9.98 19.37 -8.22
C ASP A 391 10.62 19.96 -6.94
N SER A 392 10.59 21.29 -6.77
CA SER A 392 11.17 21.96 -5.58
C SER A 392 10.21 21.98 -4.38
N THR A 393 8.91 22.15 -4.63
CA THR A 393 7.87 22.20 -3.58
C THR A 393 7.16 20.87 -3.40
N ASN A 394 7.40 19.92 -4.31
CA ASN A 394 6.71 18.66 -4.38
C ASN A 394 5.18 18.88 -4.39
N SER A 395 4.71 19.83 -5.21
CA SER A 395 3.29 20.14 -5.42
C SER A 395 2.94 20.36 -6.90
N VAL A 396 1.64 20.33 -7.22
CA VAL A 396 1.13 20.59 -8.58
C VAL A 396 1.43 22.04 -8.91
N VAL A 397 1.96 22.29 -10.12
CA VAL A 397 2.09 23.67 -10.60
C VAL A 397 0.68 24.30 -10.57
N PRO A 398 0.48 25.44 -9.88
CA PRO A 398 -0.81 26.11 -9.83
C PRO A 398 -1.37 26.40 -11.24
N ALA A 399 -2.70 26.36 -11.40
CA ALA A 399 -3.33 26.46 -12.72
C ALA A 399 -3.03 27.80 -13.42
N ASP A 400 -2.95 28.88 -12.65
CA ASP A 400 -2.53 30.22 -13.03
C ASP A 400 -1.09 30.27 -13.58
N VAL A 401 -0.16 29.52 -12.99
CA VAL A 401 1.23 29.41 -13.47
C VAL A 401 1.32 28.58 -14.75
N ARG A 402 0.42 27.59 -14.92
CA ARG A 402 0.31 26.81 -16.17
C ARG A 402 -0.21 27.68 -17.31
N GLU A 403 -1.27 28.44 -17.09
CA GLU A 403 -1.83 29.34 -18.11
C GLU A 403 -0.81 30.40 -18.53
N ALA A 404 -0.08 30.98 -17.58
CA ALA A 404 1.02 31.89 -17.88
C ALA A 404 2.17 31.25 -18.68
N LYS A 405 2.50 29.98 -18.43
CA LYS A 405 3.51 29.23 -19.22
C LYS A 405 3.02 28.92 -20.63
N THR A 406 1.76 28.54 -20.79
CA THR A 406 1.14 28.25 -22.09
C THR A 406 1.01 29.52 -22.93
N GLU A 407 0.68 30.66 -22.31
CA GLU A 407 0.69 31.97 -22.96
C GLU A 407 2.11 32.42 -23.34
N ALA A 408 3.11 32.14 -22.50
CA ALA A 408 4.51 32.46 -22.78
C ALA A 408 5.17 31.53 -23.83
N SER A 409 4.71 30.27 -23.98
CA SER A 409 5.22 29.32 -24.97
C SER A 409 4.58 29.45 -26.36
N GLY A 410 3.55 30.30 -26.51
CA GLY A 410 2.87 30.52 -27.78
C GLY A 410 1.96 29.37 -28.25
N GLU A 411 1.73 28.36 -27.41
CA GLU A 411 0.81 27.26 -27.71
C GLU A 411 -0.65 27.71 -27.44
N SER A 412 -1.23 28.41 -28.40
CA SER A 412 -2.64 28.83 -28.38
C SER A 412 -3.60 27.64 -28.22
N LYS A 413 -4.61 27.81 -27.35
CA LYS A 413 -5.72 26.88 -27.02
C LYS A 413 -6.67 26.54 -28.20
N ASP A 414 -6.26 26.66 -29.46
CA ASP A 414 -7.17 26.53 -30.62
C ASP A 414 -7.17 25.15 -31.32
N ALA A 415 -6.41 24.17 -30.83
CA ALA A 415 -6.42 22.81 -31.39
C ALA A 415 -7.56 21.93 -30.85
N SER A 416 -8.28 22.35 -29.80
CA SER A 416 -9.33 21.55 -29.13
C SER A 416 -10.74 21.72 -29.72
N LYS A 417 -10.94 22.61 -30.71
CA LYS A 417 -12.28 22.91 -31.26
C LYS A 417 -12.47 22.59 -32.75
N LYS A 418 -11.46 22.08 -33.46
CA LYS A 418 -11.61 21.74 -34.89
C LYS A 418 -12.04 20.30 -35.20
N ASP A 419 -11.99 19.38 -34.24
CA ASP A 419 -12.37 17.98 -34.47
C ASP A 419 -13.83 17.64 -34.14
N SER A 420 -14.66 18.62 -33.74
CA SER A 420 -16.09 18.40 -33.44
C SER A 420 -17.06 19.15 -34.36
N ALA A 421 -16.60 19.71 -35.48
CA ALA A 421 -17.41 20.57 -36.36
C ALA A 421 -17.35 20.21 -37.85
N ASN A 422 -16.95 18.97 -38.20
CA ASN A 422 -16.97 18.53 -39.60
C ASN A 422 -17.90 17.33 -39.91
N ASP A 423 -18.76 16.94 -38.95
CA ASP A 423 -19.74 15.86 -39.12
C ASP A 423 -21.16 16.36 -39.44
N THR A 424 -21.29 17.54 -40.07
CA THR A 424 -22.54 17.99 -40.70
C THR A 424 -22.26 18.98 -41.83
N ALA A 425 -21.99 18.49 -43.04
CA ALA A 425 -22.45 19.06 -44.33
C ALA A 425 -21.63 18.55 -45.53
N SER A 426 -22.10 17.47 -46.18
CA SER A 426 -22.13 17.36 -47.65
C SER A 426 -22.85 16.08 -48.05
N VAL A 427 -23.97 16.28 -48.75
CA VAL A 427 -24.78 15.41 -49.63
C VAL A 427 -24.29 13.99 -49.88
#